data_AF-A0A371DB19-F1
#
_entry.id   AF-A0A371DB19-F1
#
_cell.length_a   1.000
_cell.length_b   1.000
_cell.length_c   1.000
_cell.angle_alpha   90.00
_cell.angle_beta   90.00
_cell.angle_gamma   90.00
#
_symmetry.space_group_name_H-M   'P 1'
#
loop_
_entity.id
_entity.type
_entity.pdbx_description
1 polymer ?
#
loop_
_entity_poly.entity_id
_entity_poly.type
_entity_poly.pdbx_seq_one_letter_code
_entity_poly.pdbx_strand_id
1 'polypeptide(L)'
;MSIQCPTYISTRSAEVILSDVRPIKLKPEALHSVNVLLDEVLYSILSVSRSLATEKIKAALLKVLPTSLGKEALLEAEVELKAYWDRTGGRASSPRTSSSDFDLQWSFE
;
A
#
# COMPACT_ATOMS: atom_id res chain seq x y z
N MET A 1 -20.52 19.41 7.81
CA MET A 1 -19.49 18.98 6.86
C MET A 1 -19.10 17.56 7.23
N SER A 2 -19.49 16.55 6.44
CA SER A 2 -18.98 15.19 6.66
C SER A 2 -17.52 15.19 6.25
N ILE A 3 -16.62 15.02 7.22
CA ILE A 3 -15.20 14.80 6.92
C ILE A 3 -15.14 13.47 6.18
N GLN A 4 -14.82 13.52 4.89
CA GLN A 4 -14.66 12.33 4.07
C GLN A 4 -13.34 11.69 4.49
N CYS A 5 -13.42 10.57 5.23
CA CYS A 5 -12.24 9.81 5.62
C CYS A 5 -11.59 9.17 4.39
N PRO A 6 -10.26 8.96 4.41
CA PRO A 6 -9.56 8.23 3.37
C PRO A 6 -10.15 6.83 3.17
N THR A 7 -10.39 6.45 1.92
CA THR A 7 -10.89 5.14 1.54
C THR A 7 -9.78 4.36 0.86
N TYR A 8 -9.15 3.45 1.60
CA TYR A 8 -8.11 2.54 1.11
C TYR A 8 -8.71 1.26 0.52
N ILE A 9 -9.81 0.77 1.11
CA ILE A 9 -10.52 -0.43 0.67
C ILE A 9 -11.98 -0.08 0.40
N SER A 10 -12.41 -0.31 -0.85
CA SER A 10 -13.81 -0.19 -1.25
C SER A 10 -14.65 -1.36 -0.75
N THR A 11 -15.97 -1.19 -0.62
CA THR A 11 -16.88 -2.30 -0.24
C THR A 11 -16.73 -3.50 -1.18
N ARG A 12 -16.62 -3.25 -2.49
CA ARG A 12 -16.46 -4.30 -3.49
C ARG A 12 -15.14 -5.07 -3.27
N SER A 13 -14.04 -4.35 -3.07
CA SER A 13 -12.73 -4.97 -2.82
C SER A 13 -12.74 -5.79 -1.53
N ALA A 14 -13.37 -5.29 -0.47
CA ALA A 14 -13.51 -6.02 0.79
C ALA A 14 -14.31 -7.31 0.63
N GLU A 15 -15.40 -7.29 -0.15
CA GLU A 15 -16.19 -8.49 -0.43
C GLU A 15 -15.38 -9.54 -1.21
N VAL A 16 -14.56 -9.13 -2.18
CA VAL A 16 -13.67 -10.03 -2.93
C VAL A 16 -12.63 -10.66 -2.01
N ILE A 17 -11.92 -9.86 -1.21
CA ILE A 17 -10.90 -10.36 -0.26
C ILE A 17 -11.51 -11.35 0.74
N LEU A 18 -12.71 -11.05 1.26
CA LEU A 18 -13.38 -11.95 2.18
C LEU A 18 -13.79 -13.25 1.51
N SER A 19 -14.24 -13.20 0.25
CA SER A 19 -14.68 -14.40 -0.47
C SER A 19 -13.59 -15.47 -0.61
N ASP A 20 -12.32 -15.06 -0.62
CA ASP A 20 -11.16 -15.97 -0.66
C ASP A 20 -10.93 -16.71 0.66
N VAL A 21 -11.40 -16.16 1.79
CA VAL A 21 -11.25 -16.74 3.13
C VAL A 21 -12.52 -17.43 3.61
N ARG A 22 -13.67 -16.74 3.50
CA ARG A 22 -14.99 -17.21 3.93
C ARG A 22 -16.10 -16.34 3.34
N PRO A 23 -17.27 -16.90 2.96
CA PRO A 23 -18.41 -16.10 2.50
C PRO A 23 -19.08 -15.33 3.66
N ILE A 24 -18.43 -14.27 4.14
CA ILE A 24 -18.93 -13.34 5.16
C ILE A 24 -18.96 -11.93 4.60
N LYS A 25 -19.90 -11.11 5.09
CA LYS A 25 -20.01 -9.69 4.72
C LYS A 25 -19.59 -8.81 5.90
N LEU A 26 -18.79 -7.78 5.61
CA LEU A 26 -18.47 -6.73 6.58
C LEU A 26 -19.65 -5.77 6.72
N LYS A 27 -19.95 -5.37 7.96
CA LYS A 27 -20.83 -4.22 8.19
C LYS A 27 -20.13 -2.93 7.73
N PRO A 28 -20.86 -1.92 7.22
CA PRO A 28 -20.27 -0.66 6.78
C PRO A 28 -19.38 0.00 7.84
N GLU A 29 -19.77 -0.05 9.11
CA GLU A 29 -19.03 0.54 10.22
C GLU A 29 -17.72 -0.21 10.49
N ALA A 30 -17.71 -1.53 10.28
CA ALA A 30 -16.50 -2.33 10.40
C ALA A 30 -15.51 -2.01 9.26
N LEU A 31 -15.99 -1.90 8.01
CA LEU A 31 -15.16 -1.48 6.88
C LEU A 31 -14.62 -0.05 7.07
N HIS A 32 -15.43 0.86 7.61
CA HIS A 32 -14.98 2.21 7.96
C HIS A 32 -13.85 2.15 9.00
N SER A 33 -14.00 1.34 10.04
CA SER A 33 -12.99 1.17 11.09
C SER A 33 -11.67 0.61 10.53
N VAL A 34 -11.74 -0.30 9.55
CA VAL A 34 -10.56 -0.80 8.83
C VAL A 34 -9.87 0.31 8.05
N ASN A 35 -10.62 1.15 7.34
CA ASN A 35 -10.03 2.26 6.59
C ASN A 35 -9.37 3.30 7.51
N VAL A 36 -9.96 3.59 8.67
CA VAL A 36 -9.33 4.45 9.70
C VAL A 36 -8.04 3.82 10.23
N LEU A 37 -8.05 2.51 10.52
CA LEU A 37 -6.85 1.79 10.95
C LEU A 37 -5.74 1.87 9.90
N LEU A 38 -6.06 1.71 8.61
CA LEU A 38 -5.10 1.82 7.52
C LEU A 38 -4.51 3.22 7.40
N ASP A 39 -5.32 4.26 7.63
CA ASP A 39 -4.86 5.64 7.67
C ASP A 39 -3.82 5.87 8.77
N GLU A 40 -4.14 5.41 9.99
CA GLU A 40 -3.25 5.52 11.15
C GLU A 40 -1.95 4.74 10.96
N VAL A 41 -2.01 3.56 10.33
CA VAL A 41 -0.81 2.79 9.99
C VAL A 41 0.05 3.54 8.99
N LEU A 42 -0.53 4.09 7.92
CA LEU A 42 0.21 4.87 6.94
C LEU A 42 0.83 6.12 7.56
N TYR A 43 0.05 6.87 8.35
CA TYR A 43 0.52 8.03 9.08
C TYR A 43 1.68 7.68 10.02
N SER A 44 1.59 6.56 10.75
CA SER A 44 2.65 6.08 11.64
C SER A 44 3.93 5.75 10.86
N ILE A 45 3.83 5.10 9.70
CA ILE A 45 4.99 4.77 8.86
C ILE A 45 5.64 6.05 8.34
N LEU A 46 4.86 6.99 7.81
CA LEU A 46 5.37 8.24 7.24
C LEU A 46 5.99 9.15 8.31
N SER A 47 5.36 9.25 9.48
CA SER A 47 5.87 10.02 10.60
C SER A 47 7.19 9.47 11.16
N VAL A 48 7.35 8.14 11.21
CA VAL A 48 8.61 7.48 11.59
C VAL A 48 9.68 7.62 10.50
N SER A 49 9.29 7.49 9.23
CA SER A 49 10.21 7.56 8.09
C SER A 49 10.81 8.96 7.91
N ARG A 50 9.98 10.01 8.06
CA ARG A 50 10.32 11.42 7.74
C ARG A 50 10.92 11.58 6.34
N SER A 51 10.59 10.68 5.42
CA SER A 51 11.11 10.60 4.07
C SER A 51 10.17 9.72 3.23
N LEU A 52 10.04 10.06 1.95
CA LEU A 52 9.30 9.26 0.98
C LEU A 52 10.20 8.31 0.18
N ALA A 53 11.50 8.27 0.49
CA ALA A 53 12.41 7.31 -0.14
C ALA A 53 12.02 5.88 0.27
N THR A 54 11.89 4.98 -0.72
CA THR A 54 11.41 3.60 -0.53
C THR A 54 12.15 2.89 0.61
N GLU A 55 13.48 2.98 0.64
CA GLU A 55 14.30 2.34 1.70
C GLU A 55 14.01 2.88 3.10
N LYS A 56 13.65 4.17 3.23
CA LYS A 56 13.24 4.76 4.52
C LYS A 56 11.85 4.30 4.93
N ILE A 57 10.92 4.18 3.98
CA ILE A 57 9.57 3.64 4.22
C ILE A 57 9.67 2.18 4.66
N LYS A 58 10.47 1.34 3.98
CA LYS A 58 10.70 -0.07 4.36
C LYS A 58 11.25 -0.19 5.78
N ALA A 59 12.26 0.61 6.12
CA ALA A 59 12.84 0.62 7.45
C ALA A 59 11.86 1.11 8.53
N ALA A 60 11.01 2.09 8.20
CA ALA A 60 9.97 2.58 9.09
C ALA A 60 8.84 1.56 9.30
N LEU A 61 8.41 0.86 8.24
CA LEU A 61 7.42 -0.21 8.30
C LEU A 61 7.82 -1.27 9.34
N LEU A 62 9.06 -1.76 9.28
CA LEU A 62 9.55 -2.77 10.23
C LEU A 62 9.68 -2.25 11.68
N LYS A 63 9.75 -0.94 11.88
CA LYS A 63 9.72 -0.32 13.22
C LYS A 63 8.29 -0.22 13.74
N VAL A 64 7.34 0.15 12.89
CA VAL A 64 5.91 0.29 13.25
C VAL A 64 5.26 -1.07 13.44
N LEU A 65 5.60 -2.04 12.59
CA LEU A 65 5.09 -3.41 12.61
C LEU A 65 6.26 -4.40 12.78
N PRO A 66 6.79 -4.58 14.01
CA PRO A 66 7.97 -5.43 14.25
C PRO A 66 7.66 -6.95 14.23
N THR A 67 6.39 -7.33 14.12
CA THR A 67 5.92 -8.72 14.10
C THR A 67 6.14 -9.40 12.74
N SER A 68 5.81 -10.70 12.63
CA SER A 68 5.83 -11.41 11.35
C SER A 68 5.01 -10.70 10.28
N LEU A 69 3.87 -10.11 10.66
CA LEU A 69 3.03 -9.29 9.79
C LEU A 69 3.80 -8.21 9.03
N GLY A 70 4.71 -7.46 9.68
CA GLY A 70 5.47 -6.42 9.00
C GLY A 70 6.52 -6.97 8.04
N LYS A 71 7.09 -8.14 8.35
CA LYS A 71 8.04 -8.83 7.47
C LYS A 71 7.35 -9.40 6.22
N GLU A 72 6.18 -10.00 6.41
CA GLU A 72 5.35 -10.53 5.33
C GLU A 72 4.82 -9.38 4.45
N ALA A 73 4.33 -8.29 5.04
CA ALA A 73 3.90 -7.11 4.29
C ALA A 73 5.04 -6.47 3.49
N LEU A 74 6.25 -6.42 4.05
CA LEU A 74 7.43 -5.93 3.33
C LEU A 74 7.75 -6.83 2.13
N LEU A 75 7.75 -8.15 2.32
CA LEU A 75 8.04 -9.12 1.27
C LEU A 75 7.01 -9.02 0.14
N GLU A 76 5.71 -8.97 0.47
CA GLU A 76 4.63 -8.80 -0.51
C GLU A 76 4.82 -7.51 -1.31
N ALA A 77 5.15 -6.40 -0.65
CA ALA A 77 5.39 -5.12 -1.31
C ALA A 77 6.61 -5.14 -2.25
N GLU A 78 7.68 -5.87 -1.89
CA GLU A 78 8.85 -6.03 -2.75
C GLU A 78 8.55 -6.90 -3.98
N VAL A 79 7.73 -7.95 -3.82
CA VAL A 79 7.25 -8.77 -4.93
C VAL A 79 6.41 -7.93 -5.89
N GLU A 80 5.46 -7.14 -5.38
CA GLU A 80 4.62 -6.28 -6.22
C GLU A 80 5.44 -5.16 -6.90
N LEU A 81 6.41 -4.56 -6.21
CA LEU A 81 7.30 -3.55 -6.82
C LEU A 81 8.13 -4.15 -7.97
N LYS A 82 8.63 -5.37 -7.80
CA LYS A 82 9.33 -6.08 -8.87
C LYS A 82 8.39 -6.38 -10.03
N ALA A 83 7.19 -6.89 -9.74
CA ALA A 83 6.18 -7.17 -10.77
C ALA A 83 5.79 -5.89 -11.53
N TYR A 84 5.68 -4.76 -10.84
CA TYR A 84 5.46 -3.45 -11.44
C TYR A 84 6.58 -3.06 -12.40
N TRP A 85 7.84 -3.22 -12.00
CA TRP A 85 8.97 -2.97 -12.89
C TRP A 85 9.06 -3.96 -14.04
N ASP A 86 8.68 -5.22 -13.87
CA ASP A 86 8.63 -6.18 -14.99
C ASP A 86 7.56 -5.78 -16.01
N ARG A 87 6.40 -5.26 -15.54
CA ARG A 87 5.33 -4.72 -16.41
C ARG A 87 5.75 -3.42 -17.11
N THR A 88 6.49 -2.55 -16.42
CA THR A 88 6.79 -1.17 -16.88
C THR A 88 8.15 -1.05 -17.57
N GLY A 89 9.12 -1.89 -17.19
CA GLY A 89 10.52 -1.86 -17.59
C GLY A 89 10.79 -2.25 -19.05
N GLY A 90 9.81 -2.85 -19.73
CA GLY A 90 9.86 -3.07 -21.19
C GLY A 90 9.75 -1.79 -22.03
N ARG A 91 9.39 -0.64 -21.43
CA ARG A 91 9.25 0.65 -22.13
C ARG A 91 10.31 1.70 -21.76
N ALA A 92 11.19 1.41 -20.80
CA ALA A 92 12.21 2.35 -20.31
C ALA A 92 13.51 2.35 -21.15
N SER A 93 13.51 1.85 -22.38
CA SER A 93 14.64 1.98 -23.31
C SER A 93 14.67 3.33 -24.05
N SER A 94 14.33 4.42 -23.36
CA SER A 94 14.66 5.79 -23.79
C SER A 94 15.75 6.35 -22.86
N PRO A 95 16.94 6.71 -23.38
CA PRO A 95 18.06 7.09 -22.54
C PRO A 95 17.91 8.55 -22.11
N ARG A 96 17.44 8.76 -20.87
CA ARG A 96 17.50 10.00 -20.05
C ARG A 96 16.52 9.79 -18.88
N THR A 97 16.89 9.76 -17.60
CA THR A 97 17.87 10.52 -16.84
C THR A 97 18.14 9.72 -15.56
N SER A 98 19.29 9.89 -14.93
CA SER A 98 19.70 9.24 -13.70
C SER A 98 18.84 9.65 -12.48
N SER A 99 17.68 9.05 -12.32
CA SER A 99 16.97 8.78 -11.08
C SER A 99 15.88 7.78 -11.42
N SER A 100 15.89 6.62 -10.78
CA SER A 100 14.85 5.60 -10.89
C SER A 100 13.57 6.13 -10.22
N ASP A 101 12.94 7.13 -10.83
CA ASP A 101 11.72 7.74 -10.31
C ASP A 101 10.51 6.85 -10.64
N PHE A 102 9.67 6.68 -9.63
CA PHE A 102 8.40 5.96 -9.70
C PHE A 102 7.45 6.71 -10.62
N ASP A 103 7.05 6.08 -11.74
CA ASP A 103 6.12 6.69 -12.68
C ASP A 103 4.70 6.71 -12.09
N LEU A 104 4.23 7.90 -11.68
CA LEU A 104 2.94 8.13 -11.02
C LEU A 104 1.73 7.82 -11.92
N GLN A 105 1.93 7.71 -13.24
CA GLN A 105 0.84 7.54 -14.21
C GLN A 105 0.03 6.26 -13.99
N TRP A 106 0.63 5.20 -13.44
CA TRP A 106 -0.03 3.90 -13.19
C TRP A 106 -0.69 3.77 -11.82
N SER A 107 -0.53 4.76 -10.93
CA SER A 107 -1.09 4.67 -9.57
C SER A 107 -2.61 4.88 -9.50
N PHE A 108 -3.26 5.23 -10.63
CA PHE A 108 -4.66 5.61 -10.70
C PHE A 108 -5.54 4.68 -11.55
N GLU A 109 -5.02 3.54 -12.01
CA GLU A 109 -5.76 2.58 -12.84
C GLU A 109 -6.28 1.36 -12.04
#